data_AF-A0A7V1N101-F1
#
_entry.id   AF-A0A7V1N101-F1
#
_cell.length_a   1.000
_cell.length_b   1.000
_cell.length_c   1.000
_cell.angle_alpha   90.00
_cell.angle_beta   90.00
_cell.angle_gamma   90.00
#
_symmetry.space_group_name_H-M   'P 1'
#
loop_
_entity.id
_entity.type
_entity.pdbx_description
1 polymer ?
#
loop_
_entity_poly.entity_id
_entity_poly.type
_entity_poly.pdbx_seq_one_letter_code
_entity_poly.pdbx_strand_id
1 'polypeptide(L)' 'MTKNFWVKLDSLLFRIAGAVLGVSGCVGLLLNNPFQVLITNMYGVVFFLIFAVLGSYSTFSIIKELIDPAESPFEETK' A
#
# COMPACT_ATOMS: atom_id res chain seq x y z
N MET A 1 21.90 0.31 -18.43
CA MET A 1 21.91 0.89 -17.07
C MET A 1 20.64 1.68 -16.76
N THR A 2 20.06 2.43 -17.72
CA THR A 2 18.82 3.21 -17.53
C THR A 2 17.55 2.39 -17.35
N LYS A 3 17.37 1.25 -18.04
CA LYS A 3 16.14 0.43 -17.92
C LYS A 3 15.83 -0.03 -16.48
N ASN A 4 16.86 -0.43 -15.73
CA ASN A 4 16.69 -0.88 -14.34
C ASN A 4 16.27 0.26 -13.41
N PHE A 5 16.69 1.50 -13.70
CA PHE A 5 16.26 2.67 -12.94
C PHE A 5 14.79 2.99 -13.16
N TRP A 6 14.32 2.97 -14.41
CA TRP A 6 12.91 3.21 -14.73
C TRP A 6 11.97 2.16 -14.12
N VAL A 7 12.37 0.88 -14.12
CA VAL A 7 11.60 -0.20 -13.49
C VAL A 7 11.53 -0.03 -11.96
N LYS A 8 12.63 0.35 -11.31
CA LYS A 8 12.64 0.62 -9.87
C LYS A 8 11.76 1.83 -9.52
N LEU A 9 11.83 2.90 -10.32
CA LEU A 9 11.02 4.09 -10.12
C LEU A 9 9.52 3.80 -10.28
N ASP A 10 9.15 3.05 -11.32
CA ASP A 10 7.75 2.67 -11.58
C ASP A 10 7.18 1.77 -10.45
N SER A 11 7.97 0.79 -9.99
CA SER A 11 7.64 -0.05 -8.82
C SER A 11 7.42 0.80 -7.56
N LEU A 12 8.31 1.76 -7.29
CA LEU A 12 8.21 2.62 -6.12
C LEU A 12 6.99 3.56 -6.20
N LEU A 13 6.72 4.14 -7.36
CA LEU A 13 5.53 4.95 -7.60
C LEU A 13 4.25 4.13 -7.42
N PHE A 14 4.21 2.90 -7.91
CA PHE A 14 3.07 2.00 -7.73
C PHE A 14 2.82 1.68 -6.25
N ARG A 15 3.88 1.44 -5.47
CA ARG A 15 3.77 1.21 -4.02
C ARG A 15 3.26 2.44 -3.28
N ILE A 16 3.76 3.63 -3.62
CA ILE A 16 3.27 4.91 -3.07
C ILE A 16 1.79 5.10 -3.40
N ALA A 17 1.40 4.89 -4.65
CA ALA A 17 0.00 4.97 -5.06
C ALA A 17 -0.88 4.01 -4.26
N GLY A 18 -0.44 2.77 -4.05
CA GLY A 18 -1.13 1.79 -3.20
C GLY A 18 -1.25 2.24 -1.73
N ALA A 19 -0.20 2.86 -1.16
CA ALA A 19 -0.23 3.39 0.20
C ALA A 19 -1.25 4.53 0.32
N VAL A 20 -1.23 5.47 -0.62
CA VAL A 20 -2.16 6.60 -0.66
C VAL A 20 -3.60 6.11 -0.85
N LEU A 21 -3.82 5.13 -1.72
CA LEU A 21 -5.14 4.51 -1.93
C LEU A 21 -5.65 3.80 -0.68
N GLY A 22 -4.79 3.03 0.00
CA GLY A 22 -5.15 2.36 1.26
C GLY A 22 -5.54 3.37 2.35
N VAL A 23 -4.71 4.40 2.57
CA VAL A 23 -4.98 5.42 3.59
C VAL A 23 -6.24 6.23 3.25
N SER A 24 -6.37 6.69 2.00
CA SER A 24 -7.54 7.45 1.57
C SER A 24 -8.84 6.64 1.59
N GLY A 25 -8.78 5.34 1.28
CA GLY A 25 -9.91 4.42 1.42
C GLY A 25 -10.37 4.28 2.86
N CYS A 26 -9.44 4.07 3.81
CA CYS A 26 -9.74 4.03 5.24
C CYS A 26 -10.35 5.34 5.75
N VAL A 27 -9.73 6.48 5.39
CA VAL A 27 -10.21 7.81 5.80
C VAL A 27 -11.58 8.11 5.18
N GLY A 28 -11.77 7.80 3.89
CA GLY A 28 -13.04 7.97 3.20
C GLY A 28 -14.17 7.17 3.85
N LEU A 29 -13.90 5.92 4.26
CA LEU A 29 -14.87 5.11 4.98
C LEU A 29 -15.25 5.68 6.35
N LEU A 30 -14.27 6.20 7.10
CA LEU A 30 -14.47 6.83 8.41
C LEU A 30 -15.18 8.19 8.34
N LEU A 31 -14.93 8.97 7.28
CA LEU A 31 -15.59 10.27 7.11
C LEU A 31 -17.03 10.14 6.61
N ASN A 32 -17.31 9.14 5.78
CA ASN A 32 -18.65 8.93 5.21
C ASN A 32 -19.58 8.12 6.13
N ASN A 33 -19.05 7.42 7.14
CA ASN A 33 -19.85 6.63 8.07
C ASN A 33 -19.41 6.89 9.51
N PRO A 34 -20.35 7.11 10.45
CA PRO A 34 -20.01 7.14 11.86
C PRO A 34 -19.39 5.79 12.26
N PHE A 35 -18.35 5.82 13.10
CA PHE A 35 -17.52 4.65 13.44
C PHE A 35 -18.36 3.43 13.88
N GLN A 36 -19.41 3.65 14.67
CA GLN A 36 -20.36 2.61 15.10
C GLN A 36 -21.07 1.90 13.93
N VAL A 37 -21.40 2.61 12.85
CA VAL A 37 -22.05 2.02 11.66
C VAL A 37 -21.04 1.25 10.82
N LEU A 38 -19.79 1.72 10.75
CA LEU A 38 -18.73 1.03 10.03
C LEU A 38 -18.41 -0.35 10.65
N ILE A 39 -18.35 -0.43 11.98
CA ILE A 39 -18.01 -1.68 12.70
C ILE A 39 -19.19 -2.66 12.82
N THR A 40 -20.42 -2.16 12.73
CA THR A 40 -21.63 -3.01 12.78
C THR A 40 -22.02 -3.56 11.41
N ASN A 41 -21.60 -2.90 10.33
CA ASN A 41 -21.78 -3.39 8.97
C ASN A 41 -20.60 -4.28 8.56
N MET A 42 -20.86 -5.57 8.32
CA MET A 42 -19.86 -6.54 7.89
C MET A 42 -19.10 -6.08 6.63
N TYR A 43 -19.78 -5.43 5.68
CA TYR A 43 -19.12 -4.89 4.49
C TYR A 43 -18.20 -3.72 4.82
N GLY A 44 -18.61 -2.83 5.73
CA GLY A 44 -17.79 -1.71 6.19
C GLY A 44 -16.49 -2.18 6.82
N VAL A 45 -16.56 -3.21 7.67
CA VAL A 45 -15.39 -3.86 8.27
C VAL A 45 -14.49 -4.49 7.20
N VAL A 46 -15.06 -5.26 6.26
CA VAL A 46 -14.28 -5.92 5.21
C VAL A 46 -13.56 -4.90 4.32
N PHE A 47 -14.25 -3.86 3.86
CA PHE A 47 -13.62 -2.81 3.04
C PHE A 47 -12.56 -2.04 3.81
N PHE A 48 -12.82 -1.72 5.08
CA PHE A 48 -11.82 -1.06 5.93
C PHE A 48 -10.57 -1.92 6.09
N LEU A 49 -10.72 -3.22 6.33
CA LEU A 49 -9.59 -4.15 6.43
C LEU A 49 -8.82 -4.29 5.11
N ILE A 50 -9.51 -4.35 3.96
CA ILE A 50 -8.85 -4.41 2.65
C ILE A 50 -7.98 -3.16 2.43
N PHE A 51 -8.51 -1.97 2.68
CA PHE A 51 -7.76 -0.72 2.53
C PHE A 51 -6.64 -0.58 3.55
N ALA A 52 -6.86 -1.04 4.79
CA ALA A 52 -5.83 -1.04 5.82
C ALA A 52 -4.67 -1.98 5.45
N VAL A 53 -4.96 -3.20 5.02
CA VAL A 53 -3.95 -4.18 4.57
C VAL A 53 -3.19 -3.65 3.35
N LEU A 54 -3.90 -3.09 2.36
CA LEU A 54 -3.27 -2.49 1.19
C LEU A 54 -2.32 -1.36 1.58
N GLY A 55 -2.79 -0.42 2.43
CA GLY A 55 -2.00 0.71 2.90
C GLY A 55 -0.77 0.28 3.70
N SER A 56 -0.95 -0.64 4.66
CA SER A 56 0.14 -1.18 5.49
C SER A 56 1.15 -1.97 4.66
N TYR A 57 0.70 -2.82 3.74
CA TYR A 57 1.59 -3.61 2.89
C TYR A 57 2.40 -2.71 1.94
N SER A 58 1.75 -1.77 1.26
CA SER A 58 2.44 -0.81 0.41
C SER A 58 3.45 0.02 1.21
N THR A 59 3.07 0.53 2.39
CA THR A 59 3.98 1.30 3.25
C THR A 59 5.18 0.47 3.72
N PHE A 60 4.93 -0.76 4.15
CA PHE A 60 6.00 -1.68 4.56
C PHE A 60 6.95 -2.00 3.42
N SER A 61 6.44 -2.21 2.20
CA SER A 61 7.27 -2.46 1.03
C SER A 61 8.17 -1.28 0.66
N ILE A 62 7.68 -0.04 0.83
CA ILE A 62 8.47 1.19 0.62
C ILE A 62 9.56 1.29 1.69
N ILE A 63 9.21 1.10 2.97
CA ILE A 63 10.17 1.17 4.08
C ILE A 63 11.26 0.10 3.90
N LYS A 64 10.88 -1.13 3.53
CA LYS A 64 11.83 -2.20 3.28
C LYS A 64 12.81 -1.85 2.15
N GLU A 65 12.32 -1.31 1.04
CA GLU A 65 13.15 -0.90 -0.10
C GLU A 65 14.05 0.30 0.22
N LEU A 66 13.65 1.18 1.15
CA LEU A 66 14.47 2.29 1.64
C LEU A 66 15.58 1.85 2.61
N ILE A 67 15.31 0.83 3.44
CA ILE A 67 16.26 0.31 4.44
C ILE A 67 17.28 -0.62 3.79
N ASP A 68 16.84 -1.47 2.87
CA ASP A 68 17.71 -2.43 2.17
C ASP A 68 17.46 -2.41 0.65
N PRO A 69 18.14 -1.52 -0.10
CA PRO A 69 17.97 -1.42 -1.55
C PRO A 69 18.56 -2.61 -2.32
N ALA A 70 19.29 -3.52 -1.65
CA ALA A 70 19.93 -4.69 -2.24
C ALA A 70 19.00 -5.92 -2.27
N GLU A 71 18.02 -6.01 -1.36
CA GLU A 71 17.08 -7.15 -1.29
C GLU A 71 15.86 -6.97 -2.21
N SER A 72 16.01 -6.24 -3.34
CA SER A 72 14.95 -6.20 -4.34
C SER A 72 14.86 -7.60 -4.97
N PRO A 73 13.68 -8.24 -5.05
CA PRO A 73 13.51 -9.60 -5.62
C PRO A 73 13.84 -9.69 -7.12
N PHE A 74 14.37 -8.62 -7.72
CA PHE A 74 14.81 -8.54 -9.10
C PHE A 74 16.30 -8.85 -9.30
N GLU A 75 17.07 -9.12 -8.24
CA GLU A 75 18.48 -9.54 -8.36
C GLU A 75 18.71 -11.05 -8.38
N GLU A 76 17.67 -11.90 -8.25
CA GLU A 76 17.82 -13.36 -8.25
C GLU A 76 17.92 -14.03 -9.64
N THR A 77 18.19 -13.28 -10.71
CA THR A 77 18.51 -13.89 -12.01
C THR A 77 19.77 -13.28 -12.61
N LYS A 78 20.92 -13.78 -12.15
CA LYS A 78 22.15 -13.80 -12.93
C LYS A 78 22.96 -15.05 -12.66
#